data_AF-A0A948V2Y2-F1
#
_entry.id   AF-A0A948V2Y2-F1
#
_cell.length_a   1.000
_cell.length_b   1.000
_cell.length_c   1.000
_cell.angle_alpha   90.00
_cell.angle_beta   90.00
_cell.angle_gamma   90.00
#
_symmetry.space_group_name_H-M   'P 1'
#
loop_
_entity.id
_entity.type
_entity.pdbx_description
1 polymer ?
#
loop_
_entity_poly.entity_id
_entity_poly.type
_entity_poly.pdbx_seq_one_letter_code
_entity_poly.pdbx_strand_id
1 'polypeptide(L)'
;MTGVALTMIAVSPASAQDAAPAAQDGSGGPDAVSLTIYNQNIALVEDTRSLTLPSGRSRREFPGVSASIRPETVGLSGRGLSVVEQNFDYDLLTPDKLMQSAVGDEIGIVRTNPGSGAQETQRATVLAANQGVVLQVGDHIEVLRDDGVPTRVIFDEVPANL
;
A
#
# COMPACT_ATOMS: atom_id res chain seq x y z
N MET A 1 4.05 7.30 66.85
CA MET A 1 3.35 8.19 65.91
C MET A 1 4.34 8.64 64.85
N THR A 2 3.85 8.85 63.61
CA THR A 2 4.52 9.20 62.33
C THR A 2 5.24 8.04 61.64
N GLY A 3 4.91 7.58 60.43
CA GLY A 3 3.94 8.01 59.40
C GLY A 3 4.55 7.68 58.02
N VAL A 4 4.26 6.50 57.45
CA VAL A 4 4.78 6.07 56.13
C VAL A 4 3.92 6.69 55.03
N ALA A 5 4.53 7.52 54.17
CA ALA A 5 3.86 8.11 53.02
C ALA A 5 4.06 7.24 51.77
N LEU A 6 2.97 6.72 51.23
CA LEU A 6 2.91 5.89 50.03
C LEU A 6 2.62 6.80 48.82
N THR A 7 3.61 6.97 47.94
CA THR A 7 3.46 7.77 46.72
C THR A 7 2.84 6.93 45.61
N MET A 8 1.59 7.22 45.23
CA MET A 8 0.96 6.63 44.05
C MET A 8 1.48 7.32 42.77
N ILE A 9 1.98 6.52 41.82
CA ILE A 9 2.26 6.95 40.45
C ILE A 9 0.96 6.84 39.65
N ALA A 10 0.44 7.98 39.21
CA ALA A 10 -0.70 8.01 38.29
C ALA A 10 -0.23 7.68 36.88
N VAL A 11 -0.72 6.57 36.32
CA VAL A 11 -0.55 6.25 34.90
C VAL A 11 -1.65 7.00 34.13
N SER A 12 -1.27 8.02 33.38
CA SER A 12 -2.18 8.67 32.43
C SER A 12 -2.40 7.76 31.22
N PRO A 13 -3.65 7.54 30.76
CA PRO A 13 -3.89 6.86 29.50
C PRO A 13 -3.39 7.74 28.36
N ALA A 14 -2.52 7.20 27.53
CA ALA A 14 -2.15 7.80 26.26
C ALA A 14 -3.39 7.78 25.35
N SER A 15 -3.97 8.95 25.10
CA SER A 15 -5.01 9.09 24.09
C SER A 15 -4.41 8.75 22.73
N ALA A 16 -4.77 7.59 22.20
CA ALA A 16 -4.56 7.27 20.79
C ALA A 16 -5.25 8.38 19.97
N GLN A 17 -4.46 9.12 19.19
CA GLN A 17 -5.01 10.08 18.25
C GLN A 17 -5.81 9.31 17.21
N ASP A 18 -7.12 9.51 17.20
CA ASP A 18 -8.03 9.06 16.16
C ASP A 18 -7.47 9.50 14.80
N ALA A 19 -7.17 8.51 13.94
CA ALA A 19 -6.89 8.77 12.55
C ALA A 19 -8.16 9.35 11.93
N ALA A 20 -8.12 10.61 11.50
CA ALA A 20 -9.26 11.24 10.84
C ALA A 20 -9.66 10.36 9.63
N PRO A 21 -10.96 10.06 9.45
CA PRO A 21 -11.41 9.27 8.31
C PRO A 21 -11.00 9.94 7.01
N ALA A 22 -10.43 9.15 6.10
CA ALA A 22 -10.05 9.61 4.77
C ALA A 22 -11.33 9.90 3.98
N ALA A 23 -11.46 11.14 3.51
CA ALA A 23 -12.44 11.46 2.47
C ALA A 23 -11.76 11.19 1.11
N GLN A 24 -12.27 10.21 0.37
CA GLN A 24 -11.84 9.93 -1.00
C GLN A 24 -12.46 10.97 -1.93
N ASP A 25 -11.63 11.80 -2.57
CA ASP A 25 -12.09 12.66 -3.67
C ASP A 25 -12.13 11.86 -4.97
N GLY A 26 -13.04 10.89 -5.04
CA GLY A 26 -13.23 10.01 -6.20
C GLY A 26 -14.28 10.46 -7.22
N SER A 27 -15.04 11.54 -6.96
CA SER A 27 -16.24 11.85 -7.76
C SER A 27 -16.20 13.17 -8.56
N GLY A 28 -15.15 13.98 -8.41
CA GLY A 28 -14.97 15.23 -9.16
C GLY A 28 -13.66 15.17 -9.92
N GLY A 29 -13.74 15.11 -11.25
CA GLY A 29 -12.55 15.23 -12.11
C GLY A 29 -11.86 16.59 -11.92
N PRO A 30 -10.63 16.73 -12.44
CA PRO A 30 -9.88 17.98 -12.36
C PRO A 30 -10.62 19.16 -12.99
N ASP A 31 -10.49 20.35 -12.40
CA ASP A 31 -11.05 21.60 -12.94
C ASP A 31 -10.31 21.99 -14.23
N ALA A 32 -9.00 21.72 -14.27
CA ALA A 32 -8.14 21.91 -15.43
C ALA A 32 -7.01 20.88 -15.45
N VAL A 33 -6.69 20.37 -16.64
CA VAL A 33 -5.54 19.48 -16.88
C VAL A 33 -4.73 19.99 -18.06
N SER A 34 -3.42 20.12 -17.90
CA SER A 34 -2.47 20.39 -18.97
C SER A 34 -1.37 19.32 -19.00
N LEU A 35 -0.87 19.01 -20.20
CA LEU A 35 0.26 18.10 -20.41
C LEU A 35 1.28 18.78 -21.33
N THR A 36 2.49 18.95 -20.83
CA THR A 36 3.65 19.38 -21.62
C THR A 36 4.68 18.25 -21.65
N ILE A 37 5.06 17.79 -22.84
CA ILE A 37 6.04 16.71 -23.01
C ILE A 37 7.39 17.33 -23.38
N TYR A 38 8.41 17.01 -22.61
CA TYR A 38 9.79 17.39 -22.90
C TYR A 38 10.53 16.23 -23.57
N ASN A 39 11.61 16.55 -24.29
CA ASN A 39 12.61 15.54 -24.60
C ASN A 39 13.26 15.06 -23.29
N GLN A 40 13.85 13.86 -23.27
CA GLN A 40 14.48 13.25 -22.07
C GLN A 40 13.54 12.49 -21.12
N ASN A 41 12.41 11.96 -21.62
CA ASN A 41 11.47 11.14 -20.84
C ASN A 41 10.84 11.86 -19.63
N ILE A 42 10.66 13.18 -19.74
CA ILE A 42 9.99 13.99 -18.71
C ILE A 42 8.73 14.61 -19.31
N ALA A 43 7.65 14.60 -18.54
CA ALA A 43 6.45 15.36 -18.83
C ALA A 43 6.08 16.21 -17.60
N LEU A 44 5.58 17.42 -17.85
CA LEU A 44 4.90 18.24 -16.85
C LEU A 44 3.40 18.01 -16.99
N VAL A 45 2.78 17.56 -15.92
CA VAL A 45 1.32 17.44 -15.80
C VAL A 45 0.88 18.47 -14.78
N GLU A 46 -0.02 19.37 -15.18
CA GLU A 46 -0.67 20.30 -14.26
C GLU A 46 -2.12 19.87 -14.09
N ASP A 47 -2.45 19.32 -12.92
CA ASP A 47 -3.81 18.98 -12.50
C ASP A 47 -4.21 19.97 -11.40
N THR A 48 -5.24 20.80 -11.65
CA THR A 48 -5.75 21.77 -10.68
C THR A 48 -7.15 21.39 -10.23
N ARG A 49 -7.38 21.40 -8.91
CA ARG A 49 -8.67 21.05 -8.30
C ARG A 49 -9.05 22.02 -7.18
N SER A 50 -10.32 22.37 -7.13
CA SER A 50 -10.93 23.13 -6.05
C SER A 50 -11.52 22.17 -5.02
N LEU A 51 -11.07 22.28 -3.76
CA LEU A 51 -11.46 21.37 -2.69
C LEU A 51 -12.23 22.13 -1.61
N THR A 52 -13.33 21.57 -1.14
CA THR A 52 -13.97 22.02 0.10
C THR A 52 -13.49 21.15 1.24
N LEU A 53 -12.82 21.76 2.22
CA LEU A 53 -12.25 21.08 3.38
C LEU A 53 -13.06 21.43 4.64
N PRO A 54 -13.37 20.43 5.50
CA PRO A 54 -13.99 20.71 6.79
C PRO A 54 -13.02 21.46 7.70
N SER A 55 -13.56 22.16 8.71
CA SER A 55 -12.72 22.77 9.75
C SER A 55 -12.01 21.70 10.58
N GLY A 56 -10.74 21.93 10.90
CA GLY A 56 -9.93 21.01 11.70
C GLY A 56 -9.01 20.13 10.85
N ARG A 57 -8.57 19.00 11.41
CA ARG A 57 -7.71 18.05 10.71
C ARG A 57 -8.57 17.16 9.79
N SER A 58 -8.19 17.08 8.52
CA SER A 58 -8.82 16.19 7.55
C SER A 58 -7.76 15.54 6.67
N ARG A 59 -7.97 14.28 6.30
CA ARG A 59 -7.15 13.57 5.31
C ARG A 59 -7.83 13.61 3.94
N ARG A 60 -7.03 13.84 2.89
CA ARG A 60 -7.46 13.82 1.49
C ARG A 60 -6.60 12.84 0.71
N GLU A 61 -7.25 11.99 -0.07
CA GLU A 61 -6.60 10.96 -0.89
C GLU A 61 -6.87 11.25 -2.37
N PHE A 62 -5.80 11.22 -3.17
CA PHE A 62 -5.83 11.47 -4.61
C PHE A 62 -5.35 10.21 -5.35
N PRO A 63 -6.25 9.25 -5.63
CA PRO A 63 -5.89 8.07 -6.40
C PRO A 63 -5.64 8.42 -7.88
N GLY A 64 -4.96 7.54 -8.60
CA GLY A 64 -4.76 7.67 -10.05
C GLY A 64 -3.64 8.63 -10.46
N VAL A 65 -2.73 8.96 -9.56
CA VAL A 65 -1.51 9.70 -9.89
C VAL A 65 -0.46 8.79 -10.54
N SER A 66 0.43 9.37 -11.35
CA SER A 66 1.48 8.60 -12.00
C SER A 66 2.40 7.96 -10.98
N ALA A 67 2.75 6.71 -11.26
CA ALA A 67 3.79 5.98 -10.58
C ALA A 67 5.13 6.76 -10.50
N SER A 68 5.46 7.50 -11.56
CA SER A 68 6.71 8.27 -11.66
C SER A 68 6.54 9.72 -11.22
N ILE A 69 5.45 10.07 -10.55
CA ILE A 69 5.26 11.43 -10.02
C ILE A 69 6.36 11.73 -9.01
N ARG A 70 6.75 13.00 -8.94
CA ARG A 70 7.61 13.51 -7.87
C ARG A 70 6.70 14.06 -6.78
N PRO A 71 6.54 13.36 -5.63
CA PRO A 71 5.55 13.76 -4.62
C PRO A 71 5.72 15.21 -4.16
N GLU A 72 6.95 15.69 -4.11
CA GLU A 72 7.30 17.05 -3.71
C GLU A 72 6.75 18.14 -4.64
N THR A 73 6.22 17.79 -5.82
CA THR A 73 5.61 18.76 -6.74
C THR A 73 4.12 19.00 -6.47
N VAL A 74 3.51 18.23 -5.57
CA VAL A 74 2.12 18.46 -5.15
C VAL A 74 2.07 19.70 -4.27
N GLY A 75 1.24 20.67 -4.65
CA GLY A 75 1.01 21.89 -3.89
C GLY A 75 -0.45 22.00 -3.45
N LEU A 76 -0.67 22.36 -2.19
CA LEU A 76 -2.00 22.68 -1.66
C LEU A 76 -1.97 24.10 -1.08
N SER A 77 -2.88 24.97 -1.54
CA SER A 77 -2.94 26.37 -1.12
C SER A 77 -4.37 26.80 -0.78
N GLY A 78 -4.50 27.69 0.21
CA GLY A 78 -5.80 28.18 0.67
C GLY A 78 -5.67 29.06 1.91
N ARG A 79 -6.67 29.91 2.17
CA ARG A 79 -6.70 30.77 3.37
C ARG A 79 -6.94 29.92 4.62
N GLY A 80 -6.07 30.05 5.62
CA GLY A 80 -6.18 29.33 6.89
C GLY A 80 -5.83 27.83 6.83
N LEU A 81 -5.19 27.40 5.73
CA LEU A 81 -4.76 26.02 5.53
C LEU A 81 -3.31 25.84 5.97
N SER A 82 -3.01 24.71 6.59
CA SER A 82 -1.65 24.23 6.83
C SER A 82 -1.58 22.74 6.51
N VAL A 83 -0.54 22.33 5.78
CA VAL A 83 -0.25 20.92 5.51
C VAL A 83 0.56 20.37 6.67
N VAL A 84 0.01 19.37 7.35
CA VAL A 84 0.69 18.70 8.48
C VAL A 84 1.60 17.60 7.97
N GLU A 85 1.13 16.83 6.99
CA GLU A 85 1.79 15.64 6.47
C GLU A 85 1.39 15.46 5.01
N GLN A 86 2.32 14.98 4.20
CA GLN A 86 2.11 14.61 2.82
C GLN A 86 2.82 13.29 2.57
N ASN A 87 2.04 12.26 2.26
CA ASN A 87 2.54 10.94 1.92
C ASN A 87 2.21 10.63 0.48
N PHE A 88 3.11 9.87 -0.15
CA PHE A 88 2.87 9.27 -1.45
C PHE A 88 2.98 7.77 -1.30
N ASP A 89 1.83 7.12 -1.38
CA ASP A 89 1.76 5.67 -1.32
C ASP A 89 1.96 5.15 -2.74
N TYR A 90 3.18 4.66 -2.95
CA TYR A 90 3.58 3.98 -4.17
C TYR A 90 3.36 2.48 -4.01
N ASP A 91 2.11 2.07 -3.80
CA ASP A 91 1.78 0.65 -3.81
C ASP A 91 1.38 0.25 -5.23
N LEU A 92 2.40 0.12 -6.07
CA LEU A 92 2.19 -0.54 -7.33
C LEU A 92 1.79 -1.98 -7.06
N LEU A 93 0.73 -2.42 -7.76
CA LEU A 93 0.37 -3.82 -7.93
C LEU A 93 1.45 -4.55 -8.74
N THR A 94 2.64 -4.66 -8.16
CA THR A 94 3.77 -5.44 -8.68
C THR A 94 3.67 -6.85 -8.13
N PRO A 95 4.20 -7.86 -8.84
CA PRO A 95 4.26 -9.23 -8.32
C PRO A 95 4.93 -9.29 -6.94
N ASP A 96 6.00 -8.52 -6.74
CA ASP A 96 6.73 -8.48 -5.46
C ASP A 96 5.88 -7.89 -4.33
N LYS A 97 5.16 -6.79 -4.58
CA LYS A 97 4.27 -6.18 -3.59
C LYS A 97 3.09 -7.07 -3.24
N LEU A 98 2.47 -7.70 -4.25
CA LEU A 98 1.42 -8.69 -4.04
C LEU A 98 1.90 -9.85 -3.15
N MET A 99 3.09 -10.39 -3.43
CA MET A 99 3.68 -11.46 -2.61
C MET A 99 4.03 -11.01 -1.19
N GLN A 100 4.58 -9.80 -1.02
CA GLN A 100 4.87 -9.21 0.30
C GLN A 100 3.61 -8.99 1.12
N SER A 101 2.55 -8.54 0.47
CA SER A 101 1.27 -8.26 1.09
C SER A 101 0.52 -9.53 1.49
N ALA A 102 0.72 -10.63 0.75
CA ALA A 102 0.11 -11.92 1.03
C ALA A 102 0.85 -12.75 2.10
N VAL A 103 1.87 -12.20 2.78
CA VAL A 103 2.59 -12.94 3.84
C VAL A 103 1.62 -13.26 4.99
N GLY A 104 1.45 -14.55 5.27
CA GLY A 104 0.47 -15.08 6.21
C GLY A 104 -0.81 -15.60 5.55
N ASP A 105 -1.07 -15.23 4.30
CA ASP A 105 -2.25 -15.64 3.55
C ASP A 105 -2.03 -16.93 2.76
N GLU A 106 -3.13 -17.59 2.41
CA GLU A 106 -3.14 -18.77 1.56
C GLU A 106 -3.38 -18.39 0.09
N ILE A 107 -2.47 -18.83 -0.78
CA ILE A 107 -2.47 -18.57 -2.22
C ILE A 107 -2.56 -19.88 -3.02
N GLY A 108 -2.97 -19.78 -4.28
CA GLY A 108 -2.92 -20.89 -5.23
C GLY A 108 -1.61 -20.92 -6.02
N ILE A 109 -0.99 -22.09 -6.16
CA ILE A 109 0.15 -22.33 -7.03
C ILE A 109 -0.25 -23.31 -8.12
N VAL A 110 -0.10 -22.91 -9.37
CA VAL A 110 -0.29 -23.79 -10.54
C VAL A 110 1.06 -24.23 -11.05
N ARG A 111 1.30 -25.54 -11.04
CA ARG A 111 2.49 -26.17 -11.61
C ARG A 111 2.12 -26.89 -12.90
N THR A 112 2.94 -26.69 -13.93
CA THR A 112 2.76 -27.38 -15.20
C THR A 112 3.83 -28.47 -15.35
N ASN A 113 3.40 -29.71 -15.56
CA ASN A 113 4.32 -30.79 -15.89
C ASN A 113 4.89 -30.55 -17.31
N PRO A 114 6.20 -30.38 -17.48
CA PRO A 114 6.79 -30.02 -18.78
C PRO A 114 6.69 -31.14 -19.83
N GLY A 115 6.55 -32.41 -19.41
CA GLY A 115 6.46 -33.54 -20.32
C GLY A 115 5.03 -33.81 -20.82
N SER A 116 4.02 -33.60 -19.98
CA SER A 116 2.60 -33.90 -20.31
C SER A 116 1.73 -32.67 -20.53
N GLY A 117 2.19 -31.48 -20.11
CA GLY A 117 1.39 -30.25 -20.10
C GLY A 117 0.28 -30.23 -19.06
N ALA A 118 0.14 -31.27 -18.23
CA ALA A 118 -0.87 -31.32 -17.18
C ALA A 118 -0.60 -30.22 -16.13
N GLN A 119 -1.66 -29.52 -15.71
CA GLN A 119 -1.59 -28.48 -14.69
C GLN A 119 -2.17 -29.02 -13.38
N GLU A 120 -1.43 -28.82 -12.29
CA GLU A 120 -1.88 -29.12 -10.93
C GLU A 120 -1.93 -27.83 -10.13
N THR A 121 -3.03 -27.60 -9.42
CA THR A 121 -3.19 -26.45 -8.53
C THR A 121 -3.09 -26.92 -7.08
N GLN A 122 -2.23 -26.27 -6.31
CA GLN A 122 -2.01 -26.57 -4.89
C GLN A 122 -2.20 -25.29 -4.07
N ARG A 123 -2.70 -25.43 -2.85
CA ARG A 123 -2.80 -24.32 -1.90
C ARG A 123 -1.52 -24.24 -1.07
N ALA A 124 -1.07 -23.01 -0.81
CA ALA A 124 0.16 -22.76 -0.09
C ALA A 124 0.05 -21.49 0.75
N THR A 125 0.64 -21.49 1.94
CA THR A 125 0.74 -20.29 2.78
C THR A 125 2.04 -19.56 2.48
N VAL A 126 1.98 -18.25 2.25
CA VAL A 126 3.19 -17.43 2.08
C VAL A 126 3.81 -17.17 3.45
N LEU A 127 5.03 -17.66 3.66
CA LEU A 127 5.77 -17.44 4.91
C LEU A 127 6.67 -16.22 4.85
N ALA A 128 7.22 -15.91 3.68
CA ALA A 128 8.09 -14.74 3.47
C ALA A 128 8.16 -14.36 2.00
N ALA A 129 8.38 -13.06 1.72
CA ALA A 129 8.54 -12.52 0.37
C ALA A 129 9.52 -11.32 0.26
N ASN A 130 10.44 -11.16 1.23
CA ASN A 130 11.34 -10.00 1.29
C ASN A 130 12.64 -10.15 0.46
N GLN A 131 13.19 -11.37 0.37
CA GLN A 131 14.46 -11.68 -0.33
C GLN A 131 14.34 -13.01 -1.08
N GLY A 132 13.16 -13.24 -1.67
CA GLY A 132 12.73 -14.53 -2.17
C GLY A 132 11.43 -14.97 -1.50
N VAL A 133 10.68 -15.80 -2.20
CA VAL A 133 9.36 -16.26 -1.77
C VAL A 133 9.49 -17.64 -1.14
N VAL A 134 9.03 -17.77 0.10
CA VAL A 134 9.00 -19.01 0.87
C VAL A 134 7.55 -19.39 1.13
N LEU A 135 7.19 -20.61 0.77
CA LEU A 135 5.83 -21.12 0.80
C LEU A 135 5.78 -22.37 1.67
N GLN A 136 4.71 -22.53 2.45
CA GLN A 136 4.35 -23.80 3.05
C GLN A 136 3.32 -24.48 2.17
N VAL A 137 3.64 -25.67 1.65
CA VAL A 137 2.73 -26.47 0.82
C VAL A 137 2.43 -27.76 1.59
N GLY A 138 1.23 -27.85 2.17
CA GLY A 138 0.90 -28.94 3.10
C GLY A 138 1.91 -29.00 4.26
N ASP A 139 2.66 -30.11 4.33
CA ASP A 139 3.58 -30.40 5.45
C ASP A 139 5.06 -30.01 5.20
N HIS A 140 5.38 -29.39 4.07
CA HIS A 140 6.76 -29.02 3.74
C HIS A 140 6.91 -27.56 3.33
N ILE A 141 8.15 -27.07 3.45
CA ILE A 141 8.54 -25.71 3.09
C ILE A 141 9.25 -25.75 1.74
N GLU A 142 8.82 -24.87 0.85
CA GLU A 142 9.40 -24.71 -0.47
C GLU A 142 9.84 -23.27 -0.69
N VAL A 143 10.93 -23.09 -1.44
CA VAL A 143 11.37 -21.78 -1.92
C VAL A 143 10.99 -21.69 -3.39
N LEU A 144 10.19 -20.68 -3.74
CA LEU A 144 9.86 -20.41 -5.14
C LEU A 144 11.11 -19.87 -5.84
N ARG A 145 11.61 -20.63 -6.81
CA ARG A 145 12.81 -20.30 -7.58
C ARG A 145 12.42 -19.79 -8.96
N ASP A 146 13.22 -18.89 -9.52
CA ASP A 146 13.17 -18.53 -10.93
C ASP A 146 14.09 -19.49 -11.73
N ASP A 147 13.70 -20.75 -11.79
CA ASP A 147 14.47 -21.82 -12.45
C ASP A 147 13.88 -22.20 -13.83
N GLY A 148 12.98 -21.38 -14.35
CA GLY A 148 12.35 -21.57 -15.66
C GLY A 148 11.25 -22.64 -15.69
N VAL A 149 10.89 -23.24 -14.54
CA VAL A 149 9.73 -24.13 -14.46
C VAL A 149 8.45 -23.29 -14.53
N PRO A 150 7.51 -23.56 -15.45
CA PRO A 150 6.29 -22.77 -15.59
C PRO A 150 5.41 -22.90 -14.35
N THR A 151 5.55 -21.91 -13.47
CA THR A 151 4.82 -21.81 -12.21
C THR A 151 4.04 -20.51 -12.21
N ARG A 152 2.74 -20.60 -11.94
CA ARG A 152 1.86 -19.42 -11.84
C ARG A 152 1.29 -19.33 -10.44
N VAL A 153 1.34 -18.14 -9.86
CA VAL A 153 0.71 -17.83 -8.58
C VAL A 153 -0.67 -17.21 -8.84
N ILE A 154 -1.66 -17.63 -8.06
CA ILE A 154 -3.03 -17.15 -8.10
C ILE A 154 -3.37 -16.60 -6.71
N PHE A 155 -3.78 -15.35 -6.68
CA PHE A 155 -4.36 -14.70 -5.50
C PHE A 155 -5.87 -14.65 -5.72
N ASP A 156 -6.65 -15.06 -4.71
CA ASP A 156 -8.11 -15.07 -4.80
C ASP A 156 -8.68 -13.63 -4.76
N GLU A 157 -7.99 -12.75 -4.05
CA GLU A 157 -8.29 -11.33 -3.94
C GLU A 157 -7.01 -10.49 -3.91
N VAL A 158 -7.13 -9.19 -4.21
CA VAL A 158 -6.05 -8.24 -3.96
C VAL A 158 -5.99 -8.02 -2.45
N PRO A 159 -4.83 -8.22 -1.79
CA PRO A 159 -4.70 -8.01 -0.35
C PRO A 159 -5.17 -6.62 0.08
N ALA A 160 -5.82 -6.52 1.24
CA ALA A 160 -6.50 -5.29 1.69
C ALA A 160 -5.55 -4.12 2.05
N ASN A 161 -4.25 -4.38 2.15
CA ASN A 161 -3.22 -3.41 2.53
C ASN A 161 -2.40 -2.89 1.33
N LEU A 162 -2.97 -2.96 0.12
CA LEU A 162 -2.45 -2.47 -1.16
C LEU A 162 -3.33 -1.36 -1.74
#